data_AF-A0A1C6S9A4-F1
#
_entry.id   AF-A0A1C6S9A4-F1
#
_cell.length_a   1.000
_cell.length_b   1.000
_cell.length_c   1.000
_cell.angle_alpha   90.00
_cell.angle_beta   90.00
_cell.angle_gamma   90.00
#
_symmetry.space_group_name_H-M   'P 1'
#
loop_
_entity.id
_entity.type
_entity.pdbx_description
1 polymer ?
#
loop_
_entity_poly.entity_id
_entity_poly.type
_entity_poly.pdbx_seq_one_letter_code
_entity_poly.pdbx_strand_id
1 'polypeptide(L)'
;MRSIRSVVTLVAALATALTAILFVAAPAQAAPNFKAPYPCGQRWTYSHHSAEVRLALDFVRADGGGTAGTPVLASAPGTATRHYQSGGAGNYIVIDHGGGWKTYYFHLAAYSVGSGVWVNTGQQIGTTGSTGNSSGAHIHYEQLYNGVGQTIRINGASLAPYPGSYHQKYLTSDNGCGGGGGTAFWTWGSGVRIRSDAYLSSPTVGTLAGPTLVYVLCQKQGDWVSAEGYTNNWWSKLRDQNGFITNIYIDHPASQLPGVPVC
;
A
#
# COMPACT_ATOMS: atom_id res chain seq x y z
N MET A 1 -64.80 69.94 -7.86
CA MET A 1 -64.16 69.36 -9.06
C MET A 1 -62.72 69.84 -9.15
N ARG A 2 -61.82 68.97 -9.65
CA ARG A 2 -60.36 69.11 -9.87
C ARG A 2 -59.40 68.76 -8.72
N SER A 3 -59.14 67.45 -8.67
CA SER A 3 -57.86 66.75 -8.45
C SER A 3 -56.57 67.57 -8.49
N ILE A 4 -55.69 67.34 -7.49
CA ILE A 4 -54.24 67.23 -7.68
C ILE A 4 -53.73 66.06 -6.82
N ARG A 5 -53.16 65.04 -7.49
CA ARG A 5 -52.37 63.97 -6.89
C ARG A 5 -50.90 64.41 -6.90
N SER A 6 -50.21 64.35 -5.75
CA SER A 6 -48.75 64.42 -5.71
C SER A 6 -48.19 63.10 -5.18
N VAL A 7 -47.26 62.58 -5.97
CA VAL A 7 -46.58 61.28 -5.86
C VAL A 7 -45.53 61.34 -4.75
N VAL A 8 -45.50 60.33 -3.87
CA VAL A 8 -44.38 60.08 -2.97
C VAL A 8 -43.59 58.90 -3.53
N THR A 9 -42.36 59.17 -3.94
CA THR A 9 -41.39 58.18 -4.44
C THR A 9 -40.81 57.40 -3.25
N LEU A 10 -41.07 56.10 -3.16
CA LEU A 10 -40.41 55.21 -2.20
C LEU A 10 -39.18 54.58 -2.89
N VAL A 11 -37.98 54.91 -2.42
CA VAL A 11 -36.75 54.21 -2.83
C VAL A 11 -36.54 53.03 -1.88
N ALA A 12 -36.72 51.80 -2.38
CA ALA A 12 -36.37 50.59 -1.66
C ALA A 12 -34.90 50.24 -1.92
N ALA A 13 -34.04 50.37 -0.92
CA ALA A 13 -32.67 49.88 -0.97
C ALA A 13 -32.66 48.37 -0.65
N LEU A 14 -32.40 47.52 -1.65
CA LEU A 14 -32.14 46.09 -1.45
C LEU A 14 -30.65 45.90 -1.13
N ALA A 15 -30.33 45.52 0.11
CA ALA A 15 -28.98 45.07 0.48
C ALA A 15 -28.88 43.56 0.23
N THR A 16 -28.26 43.15 -0.88
CA THR A 16 -27.88 41.75 -1.11
C THR A 16 -26.59 41.44 -0.35
N ALA A 17 -26.70 40.70 0.76
CA ALA A 17 -25.54 40.17 1.47
C ALA A 17 -24.95 39.01 0.67
N LEU A 18 -23.79 39.22 0.04
CA LEU A 18 -23.03 38.19 -0.66
C LEU A 18 -22.27 37.35 0.38
N THR A 19 -22.79 36.18 0.75
CA THR A 19 -22.06 35.26 1.63
C THR A 19 -20.98 34.56 0.82
N ALA A 20 -19.73 34.99 0.96
CA ALA A 20 -18.59 34.28 0.38
C ALA A 20 -18.38 32.97 1.15
N ILE A 21 -18.78 31.84 0.55
CA ILE A 21 -18.44 30.52 1.05
C ILE A 21 -16.96 30.30 0.76
N LEU A 22 -16.12 30.50 1.78
CA LEU A 22 -14.72 30.13 1.73
C LEU A 22 -14.62 28.61 1.78
N PHE A 23 -14.38 27.96 0.64
CA PHE A 23 -13.94 26.57 0.60
C PHE A 23 -12.52 26.50 1.17
N VAL A 24 -12.41 26.16 2.46
CA VAL A 24 -11.13 25.81 3.05
C VAL A 24 -10.73 24.47 2.42
N ALA A 25 -9.75 24.49 1.51
CA ALA A 25 -9.19 23.27 0.96
C ALA A 25 -8.68 22.42 2.13
N ALA A 26 -9.18 21.18 2.24
CA ALA A 26 -8.67 20.24 3.22
C ALA A 26 -7.15 20.11 3.04
N PRO A 27 -6.36 20.05 4.13
CA PRO A 27 -4.91 19.94 4.04
C PRO A 27 -4.57 18.72 3.18
N ALA A 28 -3.69 18.92 2.19
CA ALA A 28 -3.26 17.86 1.31
C ALA A 28 -2.68 16.71 2.14
N GLN A 29 -3.32 15.55 2.08
CA GLN A 29 -2.87 14.38 2.83
C GLN A 29 -1.55 13.90 2.22
N ALA A 30 -0.53 13.75 3.07
CA ALA A 30 0.78 13.30 2.62
C ALA A 30 0.67 11.97 1.87
N ALA A 31 1.44 11.82 0.80
CA ALA A 31 1.46 10.59 0.03
C ALA A 31 1.82 9.41 0.95
N PRO A 32 1.13 8.26 0.83
CA PRO A 32 1.61 7.02 1.42
C PRO A 32 3.04 6.73 1.00
N ASN A 33 3.81 6.04 1.85
CA ASN A 33 5.13 5.56 1.46
C ASN A 33 5.00 4.39 0.48
N PHE A 34 4.90 4.71 -0.82
CA PHE A 34 4.76 3.69 -1.86
C PHE A 34 6.03 2.86 -2.01
N LYS A 35 5.86 1.55 -2.01
CA LYS A 35 6.87 0.54 -2.32
C LYS A 35 6.80 0.12 -3.79
N ALA A 36 7.90 -0.43 -4.32
CA ALA A 36 7.91 -0.95 -5.68
C ALA A 36 6.84 -2.05 -5.86
N PRO A 37 6.13 -2.12 -7.00
CA PRO A 37 4.95 -2.96 -7.16
C PRO A 37 5.26 -4.46 -7.40
N TYR A 38 6.44 -4.94 -6.98
CA TYR A 38 6.94 -6.29 -7.22
C TYR A 38 7.76 -6.82 -6.03
N PRO A 39 7.96 -8.16 -5.93
CA PRO A 39 8.56 -8.79 -4.76
C PRO A 39 9.95 -8.31 -4.39
N CYS A 40 10.23 -8.46 -3.10
CA CYS A 40 11.50 -8.17 -2.46
C CYS A 40 12.70 -8.66 -3.24
N GLY A 41 13.76 -7.84 -3.26
CA GLY A 41 15.07 -8.21 -3.79
C GLY A 41 15.10 -8.34 -5.31
N GLN A 42 13.95 -8.40 -5.97
CA GLN A 42 13.90 -8.37 -7.42
C GLN A 42 14.35 -7.01 -7.93
N ARG A 43 15.18 -7.03 -8.97
CA ARG A 43 15.66 -5.83 -9.65
C ARG A 43 14.99 -5.72 -11.00
N TRP A 44 14.28 -4.62 -11.19
CA TRP A 44 13.54 -4.33 -12.40
C TRP A 44 14.09 -3.09 -13.06
N THR A 45 14.03 -3.03 -14.37
CA THR A 45 14.24 -1.81 -15.12
C THR A 45 12.90 -1.15 -15.39
N TYR A 46 12.92 0.16 -15.63
CA TYR A 46 11.72 0.91 -15.96
C TYR A 46 11.97 1.86 -17.11
N SER A 47 10.91 2.19 -17.84
CA SER A 47 10.91 3.19 -18.91
C SER A 47 9.62 4.01 -18.88
N HIS A 48 9.68 5.15 -19.54
CA HIS A 48 8.54 6.00 -19.85
C HIS A 48 8.58 6.30 -21.35
N HIS A 49 7.49 6.04 -22.06
CA HIS A 49 7.38 6.43 -23.45
C HIS A 49 6.48 7.66 -23.62
N SER A 50 6.68 8.44 -24.69
CA SER A 50 5.95 9.69 -24.93
C SER A 50 4.44 9.54 -25.07
N ALA A 51 3.94 8.33 -25.36
CA ALA A 51 2.51 8.03 -25.39
C ALA A 51 1.92 7.76 -23.99
N GLU A 52 2.76 7.75 -22.95
CA GLU A 52 2.29 7.52 -21.59
C GLU A 52 1.48 8.71 -21.09
N VAL A 53 0.30 8.42 -20.57
CA VAL A 53 -0.51 9.41 -19.86
C VAL A 53 -0.17 9.37 -18.38
N ARG A 54 -0.40 10.47 -17.65
CA ARG A 54 -0.34 10.49 -16.18
C ARG A 54 1.01 10.12 -15.52
N LEU A 55 2.12 10.32 -16.23
CA LEU A 55 3.47 10.07 -15.69
C LEU A 55 3.69 8.62 -15.26
N ALA A 56 3.06 7.67 -15.97
CA ALA A 56 3.21 6.25 -15.77
C ALA A 56 4.64 5.75 -16.03
N LEU A 57 4.96 4.60 -15.44
CA LEU A 57 6.18 3.85 -15.74
C LEU A 57 5.84 2.41 -16.04
N ASP A 58 6.53 1.87 -17.03
CA ASP A 58 6.54 0.44 -17.29
C ASP A 58 7.70 -0.21 -16.56
N PHE A 59 7.43 -1.22 -15.76
CA PHE A 59 8.44 -2.04 -15.10
C PHE A 59 8.58 -3.38 -15.80
N VAL A 60 9.83 -3.73 -16.14
CA VAL A 60 10.22 -5.05 -16.69
C VAL A 60 11.32 -5.66 -15.82
N ARG A 61 11.22 -6.96 -15.53
CA ARG A 61 12.19 -7.66 -14.69
C ARG A 61 13.56 -7.70 -15.36
N ALA A 62 14.63 -7.45 -14.60
CA ALA A 62 15.99 -7.24 -15.14
C ALA A 62 17.10 -7.91 -14.30
N ASP A 63 16.74 -8.93 -13.54
CA ASP A 63 17.65 -9.74 -12.70
C ASP A 63 17.87 -11.15 -13.25
N GLY A 64 17.45 -11.41 -14.50
CA GLY A 64 17.53 -12.73 -15.15
C GLY A 64 16.29 -13.60 -14.95
N GLY A 65 15.34 -13.20 -14.10
CA GLY A 65 14.04 -13.85 -14.02
C GLY A 65 13.06 -13.40 -15.11
N GLY A 66 12.07 -14.24 -15.42
CA GLY A 66 11.03 -13.90 -16.39
C GLY A 66 10.03 -12.88 -15.85
N THR A 67 9.65 -11.89 -16.66
CA THR A 67 8.65 -10.89 -16.25
C THR A 67 7.26 -11.49 -16.16
N ALA A 68 6.81 -12.28 -17.15
CA ALA A 68 5.47 -12.86 -17.19
C ALA A 68 5.17 -13.76 -15.97
N GLY A 69 3.97 -13.62 -15.39
CA GLY A 69 3.51 -14.41 -14.25
C GLY A 69 4.16 -14.04 -12.90
N THR A 70 5.09 -13.09 -12.87
CA THR A 70 5.67 -12.61 -11.61
C THR A 70 4.59 -11.92 -10.75
N PRO A 71 4.57 -12.14 -9.43
CA PRO A 71 3.62 -11.47 -8.55
C PRO A 71 3.68 -9.94 -8.68
N VAL A 72 2.51 -9.31 -8.70
CA VAL A 72 2.35 -7.86 -8.54
C VAL A 72 1.87 -7.59 -7.13
N LEU A 73 2.56 -6.70 -6.42
CA LEU A 73 2.30 -6.41 -5.01
C LEU A 73 1.70 -5.01 -4.84
N ALA A 74 0.83 -4.86 -3.84
CA ALA A 74 0.33 -3.56 -3.42
C ALA A 74 1.49 -2.67 -2.93
N SER A 75 1.55 -1.44 -3.43
CA SER A 75 2.61 -0.47 -3.12
C SER A 75 2.39 0.23 -1.78
N ALA A 76 1.15 0.33 -1.34
CA ALA A 76 0.75 0.85 -0.03
C ALA A 76 -0.61 0.21 0.37
N PRO A 77 -1.04 0.30 1.63
CA PRO A 77 -2.31 -0.27 2.06
C PRO A 77 -3.48 0.51 1.47
N GLY A 78 -4.60 -0.16 1.23
CA GLY A 78 -5.79 0.49 0.70
C GLY A 78 -6.85 -0.48 0.22
N THR A 79 -7.91 0.03 -0.41
CA THR A 79 -8.99 -0.79 -0.96
C THR A 79 -8.73 -1.10 -2.43
N ALA A 80 -8.56 -2.38 -2.76
CA ALA A 80 -8.31 -2.85 -4.12
C ALA A 80 -9.63 -3.06 -4.90
N THR A 81 -9.67 -2.61 -6.15
CA THR A 81 -10.80 -2.81 -7.06
C THR A 81 -10.28 -3.34 -8.39
N ARG A 82 -10.89 -4.43 -8.89
CA ARG A 82 -10.59 -4.98 -10.21
C ARG A 82 -11.31 -4.18 -11.29
N HIS A 83 -10.64 -4.03 -12.41
CA HIS A 83 -11.19 -3.42 -13.61
C HIS A 83 -10.67 -4.14 -14.85
N TYR A 84 -11.40 -4.01 -15.95
CA TYR A 84 -11.01 -4.51 -17.26
C TYR A 84 -11.28 -3.47 -18.33
N GLN A 85 -10.33 -3.29 -19.25
CA GLN A 85 -10.48 -2.43 -20.42
C GLN A 85 -9.93 -3.13 -21.67
N SER A 86 -10.83 -3.51 -22.58
CA SER A 86 -10.47 -4.06 -23.89
C SER A 86 -9.72 -3.02 -24.73
N GLY A 87 -8.64 -3.44 -25.41
CA GLY A 87 -7.81 -2.57 -26.25
C GLY A 87 -7.06 -1.45 -25.53
N GLY A 88 -7.09 -1.42 -24.20
CA GLY A 88 -6.40 -0.43 -23.36
C GLY A 88 -5.64 -1.10 -22.23
N ALA A 89 -5.98 -0.77 -20.98
CA ALA A 89 -5.29 -1.28 -19.77
C ALA A 89 -5.30 -2.81 -19.59
N GLY A 90 -6.16 -3.54 -20.32
CA GLY A 90 -6.34 -4.98 -20.11
C GLY A 90 -6.97 -5.25 -18.75
N ASN A 91 -6.52 -6.30 -18.07
CA ASN A 91 -6.86 -6.53 -16.67
C ASN A 91 -6.04 -5.58 -15.79
N TYR A 92 -6.68 -4.82 -14.91
CA TYR A 92 -5.96 -3.94 -14.01
C TYR A 92 -6.61 -3.84 -12.63
N ILE A 93 -5.79 -3.47 -11.65
CA ILE A 93 -6.24 -3.16 -10.29
C ILE A 93 -5.99 -1.69 -10.01
N VAL A 94 -6.95 -1.08 -9.33
CA VAL A 94 -6.78 0.23 -8.68
C VAL A 94 -6.79 0.00 -7.18
N ILE A 95 -5.83 0.57 -6.45
CA ILE A 95 -5.87 0.64 -5.00
C ILE A 95 -6.14 2.08 -4.59
N ASP A 96 -7.23 2.28 -3.83
CA ASP A 96 -7.54 3.54 -3.15
C ASP A 96 -6.91 3.55 -1.76
N HIS A 97 -5.96 4.45 -1.55
CA HIS A 97 -5.20 4.56 -0.31
C HIS A 97 -5.82 5.54 0.69
N GLY A 98 -6.96 6.15 0.35
CA GLY A 98 -7.53 7.25 1.10
C GLY A 98 -6.82 8.59 0.82
N GLY A 99 -7.41 9.68 1.30
CA GLY A 99 -6.83 11.02 1.17
C GLY A 99 -6.60 11.48 -0.28
N GLY A 100 -7.33 10.91 -1.25
CA GLY A 100 -7.20 11.24 -2.68
C GLY A 100 -6.11 10.47 -3.43
N TRP A 101 -5.31 9.64 -2.75
CA TRP A 101 -4.22 8.88 -3.37
C TRP A 101 -4.68 7.55 -3.93
N LYS A 102 -4.26 7.25 -5.17
CA LYS A 102 -4.52 5.97 -5.84
C LYS A 102 -3.29 5.45 -6.56
N THR A 103 -3.18 4.13 -6.66
CA THR A 103 -2.21 3.45 -7.53
C THR A 103 -2.91 2.53 -8.51
N TYR A 104 -2.38 2.46 -9.73
CA TYR A 104 -2.96 1.70 -10.85
C TYR A 104 -1.93 0.67 -11.31
N TYR A 105 -2.39 -0.55 -11.57
CA TYR A 105 -1.55 -1.71 -11.93
C TYR A 105 -2.13 -2.41 -13.16
N PHE A 106 -1.56 -2.16 -14.32
CA PHE A 106 -2.14 -2.52 -15.63
C PHE A 106 -1.55 -3.81 -16.21
N HIS A 107 -2.17 -4.28 -17.30
CA HIS A 107 -1.73 -5.41 -18.11
C HIS A 107 -1.58 -6.74 -17.35
N LEU A 108 -2.32 -6.92 -16.25
CA LEU A 108 -2.22 -8.12 -15.41
C LEU A 108 -2.65 -9.38 -16.19
N ALA A 109 -2.00 -10.51 -15.93
CA ALA A 109 -2.46 -11.81 -16.42
C ALA A 109 -3.65 -12.32 -15.60
N ALA A 110 -3.61 -12.14 -14.28
CA ALA A 110 -4.64 -12.60 -13.35
C ALA A 110 -4.74 -11.66 -12.14
N TYR A 111 -5.92 -11.66 -11.51
CA TYR A 111 -6.17 -11.01 -10.22
C TYR A 111 -5.98 -12.01 -9.07
N SER A 112 -5.33 -11.58 -7.99
CA SER A 112 -5.14 -12.38 -6.77
C SER A 112 -6.04 -11.96 -5.60
N VAL A 113 -6.70 -10.79 -5.69
CA VAL A 113 -7.60 -10.25 -4.65
C VAL A 113 -8.93 -9.83 -5.25
N GLY A 114 -10.05 -9.95 -4.53
CA GLY A 114 -11.38 -9.51 -4.98
C GLY A 114 -11.53 -7.99 -5.05
N SER A 115 -12.59 -7.50 -5.69
CA SER A 115 -12.94 -6.06 -5.65
C SER A 115 -13.51 -5.68 -4.28
N GLY A 116 -13.18 -4.47 -3.80
CA GLY A 116 -13.61 -3.95 -2.50
C GLY A 116 -12.81 -4.50 -1.32
N VAL A 117 -11.77 -5.29 -1.56
CA VAL A 117 -10.96 -5.90 -0.50
C VAL A 117 -9.88 -4.94 -0.03
N TRP A 118 -9.75 -4.79 1.28
CA TRP A 118 -8.60 -4.12 1.88
C TRP A 118 -7.33 -4.96 1.69
N VAL A 119 -6.27 -4.35 1.19
CA VAL A 119 -4.96 -4.96 1.01
C VAL A 119 -3.89 -4.20 1.79
N ASN A 120 -2.89 -4.93 2.29
CA ASN A 120 -1.73 -4.33 2.94
C ASN A 120 -0.58 -4.11 1.95
N THR A 121 0.37 -3.22 2.27
CA THR A 121 1.62 -3.10 1.51
C THR A 121 2.29 -4.46 1.35
N GLY A 122 2.74 -4.79 0.14
CA GLY A 122 3.43 -6.04 -0.15
C GLY A 122 2.51 -7.25 -0.32
N GLN A 123 1.19 -7.10 -0.12
CA GLN A 123 0.25 -8.17 -0.43
C GLN A 123 0.18 -8.36 -1.95
N GLN A 124 0.20 -9.62 -2.41
CA GLN A 124 0.01 -9.93 -3.82
C GLN A 124 -1.42 -9.60 -4.24
N ILE A 125 -1.54 -8.79 -5.29
CA ILE A 125 -2.83 -8.34 -5.85
C ILE A 125 -3.10 -8.94 -7.23
N GLY A 126 -2.07 -9.41 -7.93
CA GLY A 126 -2.18 -10.06 -9.22
C GLY A 126 -0.86 -10.66 -9.68
N THR A 127 -0.80 -10.97 -10.97
CA THR A 127 0.44 -11.39 -11.64
C THR A 127 0.62 -10.61 -12.93
N THR A 128 1.87 -10.31 -13.26
CA THR A 128 2.22 -9.63 -14.51
C THR A 128 1.78 -10.43 -15.73
N GLY A 129 1.37 -9.73 -16.77
CA GLY A 129 0.92 -10.31 -18.02
C GLY A 129 1.07 -9.33 -19.17
N SER A 130 0.37 -9.63 -20.26
CA SER A 130 0.30 -8.79 -21.44
C SER A 130 -1.14 -8.82 -21.95
N THR A 131 -2.06 -8.24 -21.17
CA THR A 131 -3.47 -8.11 -21.54
C THR A 131 -3.79 -6.68 -21.98
N GLY A 132 -4.76 -6.51 -22.88
CA GLY A 132 -5.06 -5.19 -23.45
C GLY A 132 -4.06 -4.78 -24.53
N ASN A 133 -3.76 -3.49 -24.63
CA ASN A 133 -2.78 -2.96 -25.57
C ASN A 133 -1.37 -3.05 -24.97
N SER A 134 -0.73 -4.20 -25.14
CA SER A 134 0.60 -4.50 -24.60
C SER A 134 1.33 -5.44 -25.57
N SER A 135 2.62 -5.18 -25.83
CA SER A 135 3.45 -5.99 -26.74
C SER A 135 4.30 -7.04 -26.03
N GLY A 136 4.25 -7.07 -24.69
CA GLY A 136 5.03 -8.01 -23.88
C GLY A 136 4.75 -7.82 -22.38
N ALA A 137 5.11 -8.80 -21.56
CA ALA A 137 4.77 -8.75 -20.15
C ALA A 137 5.52 -7.68 -19.37
N HIS A 138 4.79 -6.80 -18.69
CA HIS A 138 5.32 -5.72 -17.84
C HIS A 138 4.26 -5.27 -16.80
N ILE A 139 4.62 -4.37 -15.89
CA ILE A 139 3.68 -3.63 -15.04
C ILE A 139 3.67 -2.18 -15.50
N HIS A 140 2.59 -1.73 -16.13
CA HIS A 140 2.32 -0.30 -16.27
C HIS A 140 1.75 0.20 -14.95
N TYR A 141 2.43 1.16 -14.34
CA TYR A 141 2.18 1.63 -12.98
C TYR A 141 1.98 3.14 -12.93
N GLU A 142 0.94 3.59 -12.22
CA GLU A 142 0.65 5.02 -12.02
C GLU A 142 0.47 5.35 -10.53
N GLN A 143 0.84 6.57 -10.14
CA GLN A 143 0.46 7.19 -8.87
C GLN A 143 -0.40 8.41 -9.16
N LEU A 144 -1.59 8.48 -8.57
CA LEU A 144 -2.53 9.57 -8.78
C LEU A 144 -2.88 10.23 -7.44
N TYR A 145 -3.00 11.56 -7.47
CA TYR A 145 -3.58 12.35 -6.39
C TYR A 145 -4.78 13.13 -6.94
N ASN A 146 -5.96 12.91 -6.36
CA ASN A 146 -7.23 13.52 -6.79
C ASN A 146 -7.48 13.39 -8.31
N GLY A 147 -7.12 12.24 -8.88
CA GLY A 147 -7.29 11.94 -10.30
C GLY A 147 -6.19 12.47 -11.22
N VAL A 148 -5.22 13.21 -10.70
CA VAL A 148 -4.08 13.75 -11.46
C VAL A 148 -2.85 12.86 -11.28
N GLY A 149 -2.25 12.42 -12.40
CA GLY A 149 -1.01 11.65 -12.39
C GLY A 149 0.14 12.41 -11.77
N GLN A 150 0.90 11.74 -10.90
CA GLN A 150 2.01 12.30 -10.14
C GLN A 150 3.32 11.66 -10.57
N THR A 151 4.43 12.39 -10.37
CA THR A 151 5.76 11.79 -10.46
C THR A 151 5.86 10.63 -9.48
N ILE A 152 6.18 9.45 -10.00
CA ILE A 152 6.30 8.22 -9.24
C ILE A 152 7.47 8.36 -8.26
N ARG A 153 7.11 8.25 -6.99
CA ARG A 153 8.05 8.17 -5.88
C ARG A 153 7.96 6.79 -5.24
N ILE A 154 9.10 6.13 -5.08
CA ILE A 154 9.21 4.87 -4.35
C ILE A 154 10.12 5.10 -3.16
N ASN A 155 9.70 4.71 -1.96
CA ASN A 155 10.43 5.00 -0.72
C ASN A 155 10.70 6.50 -0.51
N GLY A 156 9.77 7.34 -0.95
CA GLY A 156 9.91 8.80 -0.96
C GLY A 156 10.87 9.35 -2.04
N ALA A 157 11.70 8.51 -2.66
CA ALA A 157 12.63 8.90 -3.72
C ALA A 157 11.92 9.00 -5.07
N SER A 158 12.13 10.12 -5.77
CA SER A 158 11.63 10.33 -7.12
C SER A 158 12.36 9.43 -8.12
N LEU A 159 11.62 8.77 -9.00
CA LEU A 159 12.21 8.02 -10.12
C LEU A 159 12.48 8.91 -11.35
N ALA A 160 11.89 10.13 -11.37
CA ALA A 160 12.16 11.12 -12.40
C ALA A 160 13.60 11.68 -12.32
N PRO A 161 14.19 12.14 -13.43
CA PRO A 161 13.64 12.06 -14.79
C PRO A 161 13.54 10.60 -15.26
N TYR A 162 12.45 10.26 -15.95
CA TYR A 162 12.23 8.90 -16.40
C TYR A 162 13.09 8.59 -17.63
N PRO A 163 13.66 7.38 -17.73
CA PRO A 163 14.41 6.97 -18.91
C PRO A 163 13.45 6.66 -20.07
N GLY A 164 13.84 7.03 -21.29
CA GLY A 164 13.06 6.76 -22.51
C GLY A 164 13.20 5.33 -23.04
N SER A 165 14.02 4.50 -22.39
CA SER A 165 14.25 3.11 -22.78
C SER A 165 14.56 2.27 -21.56
N TYR A 166 14.20 0.99 -21.62
CA TYR A 166 14.58 0.01 -20.61
C TYR A 166 16.12 -0.10 -20.52
N HIS A 167 16.58 -0.65 -19.40
CA HIS A 167 17.98 -0.90 -19.06
C HIS A 167 18.86 0.33 -18.79
N GLN A 168 18.29 1.54 -18.80
CA GLN A 168 18.98 2.77 -18.40
C GLN A 168 18.94 3.04 -16.90
N LYS A 169 17.81 2.71 -16.25
CA LYS A 169 17.64 2.79 -14.80
C LYS A 169 17.05 1.50 -14.24
N TYR A 170 17.29 1.28 -12.96
CA TYR A 170 16.89 0.08 -12.25
C TYR A 170 16.39 0.42 -10.86
N LEU A 171 15.47 -0.39 -10.35
CA LEU A 171 14.96 -0.30 -9.00
C LEU A 171 14.87 -1.70 -8.40
N THR A 172 15.61 -1.91 -7.30
CA THR A 172 15.49 -3.12 -6.49
C THR A 172 14.40 -2.90 -5.46
N SER A 173 13.46 -3.84 -5.37
CA SER A 173 12.33 -3.73 -4.45
C SER A 173 12.73 -4.04 -3.01
N ASP A 174 12.25 -3.23 -2.09
CA ASP A 174 12.15 -3.57 -0.66
C ASP A 174 10.71 -4.00 -0.27
N ASN A 175 9.79 -4.11 -1.25
CA ASN A 175 8.40 -4.45 -1.00
C ASN A 175 8.25 -5.93 -0.66
N GLY A 176 7.63 -6.22 0.48
CA GLY A 176 7.53 -7.60 0.96
C GLY A 176 8.88 -8.21 1.38
N CYS A 177 9.94 -7.41 1.64
CA CYS A 177 11.22 -7.92 2.15
C CYS A 177 11.20 -8.43 3.59
N GLY A 178 10.10 -8.17 4.29
CA GLY A 178 9.75 -8.84 5.54
C GLY A 178 8.66 -9.89 5.35
N GLY A 179 8.46 -10.46 4.15
CA GLY A 179 7.33 -11.36 3.85
C GLY A 179 6.01 -10.60 3.67
N GLY A 180 5.54 -10.48 2.43
CA GLY A 180 4.19 -10.04 2.12
C GLY A 180 3.16 -11.10 2.54
N GLY A 181 2.92 -11.25 3.84
CA GLY A 181 2.06 -12.28 4.38
C GLY A 181 2.30 -12.44 5.86
N GLY A 182 1.30 -12.14 6.67
CA GLY A 182 1.32 -12.45 8.09
C GLY A 182 -0.07 -12.35 8.66
N THR A 183 -0.45 -13.35 9.45
CA THR A 183 -1.76 -13.38 10.10
C THR A 183 -1.75 -12.34 11.21
N ALA A 184 -2.77 -11.47 11.22
CA ALA A 184 -2.86 -10.37 12.17
C ALA A 184 -3.30 -10.90 13.55
N PHE A 185 -2.60 -10.50 14.60
CA PHE A 185 -2.98 -10.77 15.98
C PHE A 185 -2.75 -9.53 16.82
N TRP A 186 -3.60 -9.32 17.83
CA TRP A 186 -3.28 -8.39 18.90
C TRP A 186 -2.26 -9.03 19.85
N THR A 187 -1.37 -8.22 20.40
CA THR A 187 -0.57 -8.61 21.57
C THR A 187 -1.24 -8.12 22.85
N TRP A 188 -0.76 -8.61 23.98
CA TRP A 188 -1.12 -8.08 25.29
C TRP A 188 0.13 -7.74 26.11
N GLY A 189 -0.05 -7.08 27.26
CA GLY A 189 1.03 -6.61 28.11
C GLY A 189 1.73 -5.34 27.59
N SER A 190 2.76 -4.90 28.31
CA SER A 190 3.55 -3.71 28.01
C SER A 190 5.04 -4.00 28.19
N GLY A 191 5.88 -3.40 27.35
CA GLY A 191 7.34 -3.64 27.43
C GLY A 191 7.77 -5.00 26.88
N VAL A 192 6.97 -5.59 25.98
CA VAL A 192 7.27 -6.92 25.39
C VAL A 192 8.48 -6.81 24.47
N ARG A 193 9.57 -7.51 24.83
CA ARG A 193 10.81 -7.50 24.07
C ARG A 193 10.68 -8.33 22.80
N ILE A 194 11.09 -7.74 21.68
CA ILE A 194 11.21 -8.40 20.39
C ILE A 194 12.66 -8.78 20.19
N ARG A 195 12.94 -10.05 19.89
CA ARG A 195 14.29 -10.60 19.81
C ARG A 195 14.70 -10.87 18.36
N SER A 196 15.99 -10.88 18.07
CA SER A 196 16.47 -11.19 16.72
C SER A 196 16.19 -12.64 16.30
N ASP A 197 16.07 -13.55 17.27
CA ASP A 197 15.72 -14.96 17.07
C ASP A 197 14.91 -15.51 18.26
N ALA A 198 14.40 -16.75 18.17
CA ALA A 198 13.52 -17.41 19.14
C ALA A 198 14.24 -17.93 20.41
N TYR A 199 15.27 -17.23 20.88
CA TYR A 199 16.03 -17.57 22.08
C TYR A 199 16.06 -16.40 23.07
N LEU A 200 16.02 -16.68 24.37
CA LEU A 200 16.14 -15.67 25.43
C LEU A 200 17.53 -15.01 25.47
N SER A 201 18.54 -15.68 24.91
CA SER A 201 19.89 -15.14 24.73
C SER A 201 20.02 -14.22 23.51
N SER A 202 19.07 -14.26 22.55
CA SER A 202 19.14 -13.44 21.35
C SER A 202 18.98 -11.94 21.67
N PRO A 203 19.75 -11.06 21.00
CA PRO A 203 19.64 -9.62 21.15
C PRO A 203 18.20 -9.11 21.00
N THR A 204 17.84 -8.12 21.82
CA THR A 204 16.56 -7.42 21.67
C THR A 204 16.68 -6.42 20.51
N VAL A 205 15.81 -6.55 19.50
CA VAL A 205 15.74 -5.68 18.32
C VAL A 205 14.66 -4.61 18.42
N GLY A 206 13.80 -4.70 19.45
CA GLY A 206 12.76 -3.72 19.70
C GLY A 206 11.95 -4.06 20.94
N THR A 207 11.01 -3.19 21.29
CA THR A 207 10.06 -3.43 22.39
C THR A 207 8.68 -2.91 21.98
N LEU A 208 7.63 -3.67 22.29
CA LEU A 208 6.24 -3.22 22.14
C LEU A 208 5.83 -2.49 23.42
N ALA A 209 5.38 -1.23 23.30
CA ALA A 209 5.05 -0.40 24.45
C ALA A 209 3.74 -0.84 25.16
N GLY A 210 2.86 -1.55 24.45
CA GLY A 210 1.57 -2.02 24.95
C GLY A 210 0.93 -3.03 24.00
N PRO A 211 -0.36 -3.35 24.19
CA PRO A 211 -1.14 -4.10 23.22
C PRO A 211 -1.01 -3.47 21.84
N THR A 212 -0.48 -4.23 20.89
CA THR A 212 -0.13 -3.75 19.55
C THR A 212 -0.66 -4.76 18.54
N LEU A 213 -1.28 -4.28 17.47
CA LEU A 213 -1.62 -5.14 16.34
C LEU A 213 -0.32 -5.52 15.63
N VAL A 214 -0.01 -6.82 15.60
CA VAL A 214 1.19 -7.35 14.94
C VAL A 214 0.79 -8.30 13.81
N TYR A 215 1.69 -8.45 12.84
CA TYR A 215 1.50 -9.34 11.70
C TYR A 215 2.54 -10.45 11.79
N VAL A 216 2.07 -11.69 12.01
CA VAL A 216 2.93 -12.85 12.23
C VAL A 216 3.16 -13.58 10.90
N LEU A 217 4.40 -13.59 10.42
CA LEU A 217 4.79 -14.20 9.15
C LEU A 217 4.80 -15.73 9.21
N CYS A 218 5.44 -16.24 10.26
CA CYS A 218 5.62 -17.66 10.54
C CYS A 218 5.92 -17.81 12.03
N GLN A 219 5.90 -19.04 12.52
CA GLN A 219 6.21 -19.36 13.91
C GLN A 219 7.14 -20.57 14.01
N LYS A 220 7.98 -20.61 15.03
CA LYS A 220 8.84 -21.78 15.29
C LYS A 220 8.96 -22.03 16.77
N GLN A 221 9.43 -23.23 17.12
CA GLN A 221 9.79 -23.54 18.50
C GLN A 221 11.15 -22.92 18.85
N GLY A 222 11.28 -22.47 20.09
CA GLY A 222 12.49 -21.87 20.64
C GLY A 222 12.59 -22.12 22.13
N ASP A 223 13.19 -21.18 22.86
CA ASP A 223 13.28 -21.28 24.32
C ASP A 223 11.89 -21.25 24.96
N TRP A 224 11.74 -22.01 26.05
CA TRP A 224 10.56 -21.91 26.91
C TRP A 224 10.54 -20.56 27.61
N VAL A 225 9.39 -19.90 27.57
CA VAL A 225 9.13 -18.68 28.33
C VAL A 225 7.98 -18.93 29.28
N SER A 226 8.17 -18.60 30.55
CA SER A 226 7.12 -18.58 31.57
C SER A 226 7.00 -17.17 32.13
N ALA A 227 5.86 -16.53 31.92
CA ALA A 227 5.57 -15.22 32.47
C ALA A 227 4.06 -15.06 32.67
N GLU A 228 3.68 -14.38 33.75
CA GLU A 228 2.30 -13.93 33.97
C GLU A 228 1.24 -15.06 33.90
N GLY A 229 1.61 -16.25 34.36
CA GLY A 229 0.75 -17.44 34.38
C GLY A 229 0.70 -18.23 33.07
N TYR A 230 1.40 -17.78 32.03
CA TYR A 230 1.48 -18.48 30.74
C TYR A 230 2.87 -19.09 30.54
N THR A 231 2.88 -20.30 29.97
CA THR A 231 4.12 -21.00 29.61
C THR A 231 3.97 -21.63 28.23
N ASN A 232 4.84 -21.26 27.29
CA ASN A 232 4.99 -21.95 26.01
C ASN A 232 6.40 -21.78 25.42
N ASN A 233 6.70 -22.52 24.35
CA ASN A 233 7.96 -22.44 23.62
C ASN A 233 7.78 -22.04 22.15
N TRP A 234 6.61 -21.52 21.78
CA TRP A 234 6.35 -21.07 20.41
C TRP A 234 6.66 -19.59 20.28
N TRP A 235 7.28 -19.23 19.16
CA TRP A 235 7.71 -17.87 18.87
C TRP A 235 7.24 -17.45 17.48
N SER A 236 6.72 -16.24 17.39
CA SER A 236 6.16 -15.64 16.18
C SER A 236 7.14 -14.64 15.58
N LYS A 237 7.50 -14.84 14.30
CA LYS A 237 8.25 -13.86 13.52
C LYS A 237 7.31 -12.72 13.12
N LEU A 238 7.59 -11.53 13.62
CA LEU A 238 6.83 -10.31 13.31
C LEU A 238 7.33 -9.65 12.03
N ARG A 239 6.39 -9.26 11.17
CA ARG A 239 6.65 -8.58 9.89
C ARG A 239 7.34 -7.24 10.09
N ASP A 240 6.71 -6.36 10.85
CA ASP A 240 7.06 -4.93 10.87
C ASP A 240 8.30 -4.67 11.75
N GLN A 241 8.49 -5.51 12.77
CA GLN A 241 9.61 -5.40 13.71
C GLN A 241 10.80 -6.29 13.32
N ASN A 242 10.64 -7.14 12.30
CA ASN A 242 11.67 -8.08 11.82
C ASN A 242 12.36 -8.88 12.93
N GLY A 243 11.59 -9.31 13.93
CA GLY A 243 12.09 -10.09 15.07
C GLY A 243 11.04 -11.06 15.57
N PHE A 244 11.39 -11.80 16.62
CA PHE A 244 10.53 -12.80 17.23
C PHE A 244 9.98 -12.29 18.56
N ILE A 245 8.71 -12.58 18.81
CA ILE A 245 8.13 -12.54 20.15
C ILE A 245 7.65 -13.94 20.53
N THR A 246 7.70 -14.26 21.81
CA THR A 246 7.07 -15.50 22.28
C THR A 246 5.55 -15.37 22.19
N ASN A 247 4.90 -16.47 21.81
CA ASN A 247 3.45 -16.52 21.63
C ASN A 247 2.70 -16.33 22.95
N ILE A 248 3.36 -16.41 24.11
CA ILE A 248 2.69 -16.08 25.39
C ILE A 248 2.17 -14.64 25.38
N TYR A 249 2.74 -13.72 24.59
CA TYR A 249 2.31 -12.31 24.50
C TYR A 249 1.39 -12.03 23.31
N ILE A 250 1.00 -13.05 22.54
CA ILE A 250 -0.05 -12.93 21.52
C ILE A 250 -1.40 -13.15 22.21
N ASP A 251 -2.35 -12.25 21.99
CA ASP A 251 -3.72 -12.33 22.53
C ASP A 251 -4.55 -13.36 21.75
N HIS A 252 -4.19 -14.62 21.93
CA HIS A 252 -4.87 -15.77 21.34
C HIS A 252 -4.68 -17.01 22.22
N PRO A 253 -5.70 -17.86 22.43
CA PRO A 253 -5.62 -18.98 23.37
C PRO A 253 -4.68 -20.13 22.93
N ALA A 254 -4.38 -20.23 21.63
CA ALA A 254 -3.54 -21.30 21.10
C ALA A 254 -2.04 -20.98 21.24
N SER A 255 -1.26 -21.92 21.81
CA SER A 255 0.20 -21.80 21.90
C SER A 255 0.87 -21.75 20.52
N GLN A 256 0.42 -22.59 19.58
CA GLN A 256 0.75 -22.50 18.16
C GLN A 256 -0.39 -21.79 17.44
N LEU A 257 -0.10 -20.66 16.80
CA LEU A 257 -1.11 -19.81 16.21
C LEU A 257 -1.75 -20.45 14.97
N PRO A 258 -3.09 -20.49 14.87
CA PRO A 258 -3.76 -21.04 13.71
C PRO A 258 -3.52 -20.17 12.48
N GLY A 259 -3.41 -20.79 11.30
CA GLY A 259 -3.22 -20.08 10.04
C GLY A 259 -1.86 -19.37 9.91
N VAL A 260 -0.91 -19.64 10.79
CA VAL A 260 0.47 -19.16 10.72
C VAL A 260 1.38 -20.34 10.35
N PRO A 261 2.11 -20.28 9.22
CA PRO A 261 3.01 -21.36 8.81
C PRO A 261 4.20 -21.51 9.77
N VAL A 262 4.81 -22.68 9.78
CA VAL A 262 6.04 -22.91 10.54
C VAL A 262 7.24 -22.31 9.80
N CYS A 263 8.11 -21.60 10.53
CA CYS A 263 9.48 -21.33 10.08
C CYS A 263 10.34 -22.58 10.39
#